data_AF-A0A979GZ21-F1
#
_entry.id   AF-A0A979GZ21-F1
#
_cell.length_a   1.000
_cell.length_b   1.000
_cell.length_c   1.000
_cell.angle_alpha   90.00
_cell.angle_beta   90.00
_cell.angle_gamma   90.00
#
_symmetry.space_group_name_H-M   'P 1'
#
loop_
_entity.id
_entity.type
_entity.pdbx_description
1 polymer ?
#
loop_
_entity_poly.entity_id
_entity_poly.type
_entity_poly.pdbx_seq_one_letter_code
_entity_poly.pdbx_strand_id
1 'polypeptide(L)'
;MKTNNKLSTEDKQLIEEHLNGDLYSKTDPENQIRPEISPVDYYRLHNMDFNWAVLSPLSKMVAEYLEQNQLDLTEAIAITSPEQKLLFFWWYLDGQVTNGGFSQFIDNGYDKYFPPVLNGLKLLPNKKYYELVEKVYFRYLKGRLSTINQNNIPYFKINAQLYKDVEAFIREHQEQFIKPIDKKYTGRLEYRTGNILEVLEVKKGVPEGKYEKYVDDVKVEEIVYRKGKQVAEKKFKEGLPYEETRSDDTVKNMEHTLKYYPNGQLESHTKKIVKDSYNSNMVFKDRFYDTGIIKAQYWEDETEKIHIKRYFDDGQIRSYHTLKKIENERFNKLSEYLICFDENRKETLINGNGIFYDYDFKEENSRFSFYSYVVNCENYLSNGESIGYQNGKLWLKRTFINGIEHGLNIEYDDNGNEEAIREYESGKFVRVVKQK
;
A
#
# COMPACT_ATOMS: atom_id res chain seq x y z
N MET A 1 -31.36 5.16 -0.83
CA MET A 1 -32.55 4.37 -1.20
C MET A 1 -32.98 3.49 -0.01
N LYS A 2 -34.06 3.88 0.68
CA LYS A 2 -34.76 3.03 1.66
C LYS A 2 -36.01 2.48 0.98
N THR A 3 -35.89 1.36 0.29
CA THR A 3 -37.05 0.52 -0.07
C THR A 3 -36.66 -0.91 0.20
N ASN A 4 -36.91 -1.31 1.44
CA ASN A 4 -36.72 -2.67 1.92
C ASN A 4 -37.89 -3.54 1.44
N ASN A 5 -38.16 -3.55 0.13
CA ASN A 5 -39.22 -4.38 -0.44
C ASN A 5 -38.68 -5.81 -0.52
N LYS A 6 -39.09 -6.61 0.47
CA LYS A 6 -38.95 -8.06 0.43
C LYS A 6 -39.72 -8.57 -0.80
N LEU A 7 -39.12 -9.46 -1.58
CA LEU A 7 -39.79 -10.09 -2.72
C LEU A 7 -41.02 -10.85 -2.24
N SER A 8 -42.13 -10.75 -2.98
CA SER A 8 -43.35 -11.50 -2.70
C SER A 8 -43.16 -12.99 -3.00
N THR A 9 -44.11 -13.83 -2.59
CA THR A 9 -44.10 -15.27 -2.91
C THR A 9 -44.13 -15.50 -4.42
N GLU A 10 -44.94 -14.74 -5.15
CA GLU A 10 -45.05 -14.82 -6.61
C GLU A 10 -43.75 -14.40 -7.30
N ASP A 11 -43.08 -13.34 -6.81
CA ASP A 11 -41.79 -12.89 -7.34
C ASP A 11 -40.72 -13.98 -7.19
N LYS A 12 -40.73 -14.69 -6.06
CA LYS A 12 -39.80 -15.80 -5.81
C LYS A 12 -40.10 -17.01 -6.68
N GLN A 13 -41.38 -17.31 -6.92
CA GLN A 13 -41.76 -18.40 -7.81
C GLN A 13 -41.29 -18.16 -9.25
N LEU A 14 -41.44 -16.93 -9.76
CA LEU A 14 -40.91 -16.55 -11.07
C LEU A 14 -39.40 -16.79 -11.17
N ILE A 15 -38.64 -16.41 -10.13
CA ILE A 15 -37.19 -16.64 -10.11
C ILE A 15 -36.89 -18.13 -10.08
N GLU A 16 -37.59 -18.90 -9.24
CA GLU A 16 -37.36 -20.35 -9.11
C GLU A 16 -37.62 -21.10 -10.43
N GLU A 17 -38.65 -20.70 -11.19
CA GLU A 17 -38.89 -21.24 -12.54
C GLU A 17 -37.69 -21.01 -13.47
N HIS A 18 -37.07 -19.83 -13.43
CA HIS A 18 -35.84 -19.55 -14.17
C HIS A 18 -34.63 -20.31 -13.63
N LEU A 19 -34.52 -20.51 -12.31
CA LEU A 19 -33.42 -21.28 -11.71
C LEU A 19 -33.49 -22.76 -12.04
N ASN A 20 -34.70 -23.32 -12.19
CA ASN A 20 -34.92 -24.69 -12.64
C ASN A 20 -34.52 -24.89 -14.11
N GLY A 21 -34.51 -23.82 -14.91
CA GLY A 21 -34.03 -23.81 -16.30
C GLY A 21 -32.53 -23.54 -16.45
N ASP A 22 -31.74 -23.63 -15.37
CA ASP A 22 -30.30 -23.39 -15.40
C ASP A 22 -29.56 -24.40 -16.30
N LEU A 23 -29.13 -23.91 -17.47
CA LEU A 23 -28.40 -24.69 -18.48
C LEU A 23 -27.05 -25.22 -17.98
N TYR A 24 -26.50 -24.64 -16.92
CA TYR A 24 -25.19 -25.03 -16.37
C TYR A 24 -25.32 -25.97 -15.16
N SER A 25 -26.54 -26.38 -14.79
CA SER A 25 -26.80 -27.20 -13.60
C SER A 25 -26.35 -28.66 -13.73
N LYS A 26 -26.32 -29.22 -14.95
CA LYS A 26 -25.98 -30.62 -15.25
C LYS A 26 -24.63 -31.02 -14.67
N THR A 27 -24.54 -32.16 -13.98
CA THR A 27 -23.27 -32.73 -13.49
C THR A 27 -23.01 -34.10 -14.09
N ASP A 28 -21.74 -34.46 -14.21
CA ASP A 28 -21.24 -35.76 -14.63
C ASP A 28 -20.36 -36.32 -13.50
N PRO A 29 -20.94 -37.13 -12.60
CA PRO A 29 -20.23 -37.71 -11.46
C PRO A 29 -19.02 -38.58 -11.85
N GLU A 30 -19.07 -39.23 -13.01
CA GLU A 30 -18.03 -40.17 -13.45
C GLU A 30 -16.75 -39.44 -13.88
N ASN A 31 -16.90 -38.20 -14.36
CA ASN A 31 -15.80 -37.37 -14.85
C ASN A 31 -15.48 -36.20 -13.92
N GLN A 32 -15.90 -36.26 -12.65
CA GLN A 32 -15.70 -35.14 -11.72
C GLN A 32 -14.22 -34.78 -11.55
N ILE A 33 -13.89 -33.53 -11.86
CA ILE A 33 -12.53 -33.01 -11.70
C ILE A 33 -12.30 -32.44 -10.30
N ARG A 34 -11.07 -32.56 -9.81
CA ARG A 34 -10.61 -31.94 -8.57
C ARG A 34 -9.19 -31.42 -8.81
N PRO A 35 -9.01 -30.11 -9.05
CA PRO A 35 -7.69 -29.56 -9.25
C PRO A 35 -6.75 -29.85 -8.09
N GLU A 36 -5.48 -30.01 -8.44
CA GLU A 36 -4.39 -30.00 -7.48
C GLU A 36 -3.95 -28.57 -7.27
N ILE A 37 -3.79 -28.18 -6.00
CA ILE A 37 -3.29 -26.85 -5.62
C ILE A 37 -2.03 -27.02 -4.78
N SER A 38 -1.19 -25.98 -4.73
CA SER A 38 -0.03 -25.95 -3.85
C SER A 38 -0.45 -26.20 -2.39
N PRO A 39 0.09 -27.22 -1.70
CA PRO A 39 -0.14 -27.40 -0.27
C PRO A 39 0.31 -26.19 0.54
N VAL A 40 1.35 -25.49 0.10
CA VAL A 40 1.81 -24.25 0.73
C VAL A 40 0.74 -23.16 0.61
N ASP A 41 0.18 -22.96 -0.59
CA ASP A 41 -0.91 -22.00 -0.83
C ASP A 41 -2.17 -22.33 -0.04
N TYR A 42 -2.51 -23.62 0.08
CA TYR A 42 -3.66 -24.05 0.85
C TYR A 42 -3.63 -23.52 2.29
N TYR A 43 -2.48 -23.59 2.97
CA TYR A 43 -2.38 -23.13 4.35
C TYR A 43 -2.18 -21.61 4.47
N ARG A 44 -1.45 -20.98 3.54
CA ARG A 44 -1.04 -19.57 3.70
C ARG A 44 -1.99 -18.54 3.08
N LEU A 45 -2.69 -18.89 2.00
CA LEU A 45 -3.54 -17.94 1.29
C LEU A 45 -4.89 -17.80 1.98
N HIS A 46 -5.47 -16.61 1.85
CA HIS A 46 -6.77 -16.26 2.42
C HIS A 46 -7.60 -15.42 1.45
N ASN A 47 -8.90 -15.37 1.71
CA ASN A 47 -9.89 -14.60 0.98
C ASN A 47 -9.80 -14.86 -0.54
N MET A 48 -9.71 -13.78 -1.33
CA MET A 48 -9.66 -13.82 -2.77
C MET A 48 -8.47 -14.60 -3.32
N ASP A 49 -7.30 -14.49 -2.69
CA ASP A 49 -6.09 -15.19 -3.16
C ASP A 49 -6.25 -16.70 -3.04
N PHE A 50 -6.84 -17.18 -1.93
CA PHE A 50 -7.15 -18.60 -1.77
C PHE A 50 -8.22 -19.07 -2.77
N ASN A 51 -9.31 -18.30 -2.92
CA ASN A 51 -10.37 -18.62 -3.87
C ASN A 51 -9.83 -18.70 -5.31
N TRP A 52 -8.91 -17.81 -5.67
CA TRP A 52 -8.23 -17.82 -6.97
C TRP A 52 -7.30 -19.01 -7.14
N ALA A 53 -6.53 -19.39 -6.10
CA ALA A 53 -5.66 -20.56 -6.15
C ALA A 53 -6.42 -21.87 -6.40
N VAL A 54 -7.70 -21.94 -6.01
CA VAL A 54 -8.61 -23.06 -6.32
C VAL A 54 -9.25 -22.89 -7.70
N LEU A 55 -9.74 -21.69 -8.02
CA LEU A 55 -10.46 -21.42 -9.26
C LEU A 55 -9.56 -21.53 -10.50
N SER A 56 -8.33 -21.01 -10.45
CA SER A 56 -7.45 -20.94 -11.61
C SER A 56 -7.19 -22.33 -12.24
N PRO A 57 -6.75 -23.36 -11.49
CA PRO A 57 -6.59 -24.68 -12.05
C PRO A 57 -7.93 -25.36 -12.40
N LEU A 58 -9.01 -25.11 -11.65
CA LEU A 58 -10.36 -25.59 -12.03
C LEU A 58 -10.76 -25.09 -13.41
N SER A 59 -10.63 -23.78 -13.65
CA SER A 59 -10.98 -23.14 -14.92
C SER A 59 -10.12 -23.64 -16.07
N LYS A 60 -8.83 -23.89 -15.83
CA LYS A 60 -7.94 -24.49 -16.82
C LYS A 60 -8.40 -25.89 -17.22
N MET A 61 -8.76 -26.74 -16.25
CA MET A 61 -9.26 -28.09 -16.53
C MET A 61 -10.58 -28.07 -17.31
N VAL A 62 -11.50 -27.16 -16.98
CA VAL A 62 -12.76 -26.99 -17.74
C VAL A 62 -12.46 -26.53 -19.18
N ALA A 63 -11.55 -25.57 -19.37
CA ALA A 63 -11.17 -25.10 -20.70
C ALA A 63 -10.51 -26.21 -21.53
N GLU A 64 -9.59 -26.97 -20.94
CA GLU A 64 -8.96 -28.12 -21.59
C GLU A 64 -10.00 -29.18 -22.00
N TYR A 65 -10.97 -29.48 -21.13
CA TYR A 65 -12.04 -30.43 -21.44
C TYR A 65 -12.95 -29.94 -22.57
N LEU A 66 -13.29 -28.64 -22.56
CA LEU A 66 -14.06 -27.98 -23.61
C LEU A 66 -13.36 -28.12 -24.97
N GLU A 67 -12.07 -27.77 -25.03
CA GLU A 67 -11.28 -27.83 -26.26
C GLU A 67 -11.07 -29.26 -26.77
N GLN A 68 -10.73 -30.20 -25.88
CA GLN A 68 -10.47 -31.60 -26.25
C GLN A 68 -11.69 -32.31 -26.81
N ASN A 69 -12.89 -31.97 -26.32
CA ASN A 69 -14.14 -32.63 -26.68
C ASN A 69 -15.00 -31.80 -27.64
N GLN A 70 -14.54 -30.62 -28.06
CA GLN A 70 -15.28 -29.69 -28.94
C GLN A 70 -16.69 -29.36 -28.42
N LEU A 71 -16.79 -29.19 -27.10
CA LEU A 71 -18.04 -28.90 -26.41
C LEU A 71 -18.25 -27.39 -26.29
N ASP A 72 -19.46 -26.98 -25.91
CA ASP A 72 -19.68 -25.65 -25.35
C ASP A 72 -19.54 -25.65 -23.82
N LEU A 73 -19.62 -24.46 -23.20
CA LEU A 73 -19.49 -24.33 -21.74
C LEU A 73 -20.63 -25.02 -20.97
N THR A 74 -21.84 -25.10 -21.51
CA THR A 74 -22.98 -25.74 -20.84
C THR A 74 -22.77 -27.24 -20.69
N GLU A 75 -22.06 -27.86 -21.64
CA GLU A 75 -21.68 -29.26 -21.59
C GLU A 75 -20.38 -29.48 -20.81
N ALA A 76 -19.35 -28.66 -21.07
CA ALA A 76 -18.03 -28.82 -20.46
C ALA A 76 -18.07 -28.64 -18.94
N ILE A 77 -18.91 -27.74 -18.41
CA ILE A 77 -19.02 -27.51 -16.97
C ILE A 77 -19.62 -28.71 -16.21
N ALA A 78 -20.16 -29.72 -16.91
CA ALA A 78 -20.75 -30.88 -16.27
C ALA A 78 -19.74 -31.69 -15.45
N ILE A 79 -18.46 -31.65 -15.79
CA ILE A 79 -17.39 -32.32 -15.02
C ILE A 79 -17.13 -31.67 -13.66
N THR A 80 -17.84 -30.59 -13.31
CA THR A 80 -17.70 -29.89 -12.02
C THR A 80 -18.87 -30.20 -11.09
N SER A 81 -18.61 -30.20 -9.79
CA SER A 81 -19.64 -30.33 -8.77
C SER A 81 -20.48 -29.05 -8.63
N PRO A 82 -21.68 -29.09 -8.03
CA PRO A 82 -22.46 -27.89 -7.72
C PRO A 82 -21.67 -26.87 -6.88
N GLU A 83 -20.83 -27.34 -5.95
CA GLU A 83 -19.96 -26.52 -5.12
C GLU A 83 -18.86 -25.84 -5.95
N GLN A 84 -18.24 -26.54 -6.89
CA GLN A 84 -17.26 -25.94 -7.80
C GLN A 84 -17.89 -24.89 -8.72
N LYS A 85 -19.13 -25.13 -9.18
CA LYS A 85 -19.88 -24.16 -9.99
C LYS A 85 -20.20 -22.87 -9.25
N LEU A 86 -20.44 -22.94 -7.93
CA LEU A 86 -20.52 -21.73 -7.10
C LEU A 86 -19.28 -20.88 -7.32
N LEU A 87 -18.07 -21.43 -7.13
CA LEU A 87 -16.83 -20.68 -7.29
C LEU A 87 -16.62 -20.19 -8.73
N PHE A 88 -16.87 -21.06 -9.70
CA PHE A 88 -16.67 -20.79 -11.12
C PHE A 88 -17.55 -19.64 -11.64
N PHE A 89 -18.86 -19.70 -11.39
CA PHE A 89 -19.80 -18.68 -11.89
C PHE A 89 -19.85 -17.42 -11.04
N TRP A 90 -19.67 -17.54 -9.72
CA TRP A 90 -19.54 -16.36 -8.87
C TRP A 90 -18.37 -15.47 -9.29
N TRP A 91 -17.26 -16.04 -9.76
CA TRP A 91 -16.13 -15.25 -10.27
C TRP A 91 -16.49 -14.35 -11.45
N TYR A 92 -17.30 -14.84 -12.40
CA TYR A 92 -17.80 -14.01 -13.51
C TYR A 92 -18.66 -12.86 -13.00
N LEU A 93 -19.48 -13.10 -11.97
CA LEU A 93 -20.24 -12.03 -11.34
C LEU A 93 -19.31 -11.02 -10.66
N ASP A 94 -18.42 -11.47 -9.78
CA ASP A 94 -17.54 -10.61 -8.99
C ASP A 94 -16.66 -9.75 -9.90
N GLY A 95 -16.03 -10.35 -10.92
CA GLY A 95 -15.15 -9.64 -11.85
C GLY A 95 -15.86 -8.57 -12.69
N GLN A 96 -17.15 -8.73 -13.03
CA GLN A 96 -17.89 -7.68 -13.75
C GLN A 96 -18.46 -6.62 -12.79
N VAL A 97 -19.04 -7.07 -11.66
CA VAL A 97 -19.71 -6.18 -10.71
C VAL A 97 -18.72 -5.29 -9.98
N THR A 98 -17.53 -5.79 -9.64
CA THR A 98 -16.48 -4.98 -9.02
C THR A 98 -15.90 -3.91 -9.97
N ASN A 99 -15.97 -4.14 -11.29
CA ASN A 99 -15.46 -3.21 -12.29
C ASN A 99 -16.48 -2.14 -12.72
N GLY A 100 -17.75 -2.51 -12.92
CA GLY A 100 -18.77 -1.56 -13.39
C GLY A 100 -20.18 -1.87 -12.91
N GLY A 101 -20.32 -2.61 -11.81
CA GLY A 101 -21.61 -2.95 -11.22
C GLY A 101 -22.41 -3.98 -12.01
N PHE A 102 -23.63 -4.26 -11.54
CA PHE A 102 -24.51 -5.24 -12.19
C PHE A 102 -24.99 -4.82 -13.59
N SER A 103 -24.99 -3.52 -13.90
CA SER A 103 -25.29 -3.07 -15.26
C SER A 103 -24.22 -3.57 -16.24
N GLN A 104 -22.94 -3.43 -15.90
CA GLN A 104 -21.85 -3.97 -16.74
C GLN A 104 -21.97 -5.49 -16.92
N PHE A 105 -22.30 -6.23 -15.85
CA PHE A 105 -22.52 -7.68 -15.95
C PHE A 105 -23.61 -8.04 -16.98
N ILE A 106 -24.72 -7.29 -16.98
CA ILE A 106 -25.83 -7.50 -17.94
C ILE A 106 -25.44 -7.04 -19.35
N ASP A 107 -24.92 -5.82 -19.47
CA ASP A 107 -24.60 -5.19 -20.76
C ASP A 107 -23.50 -5.97 -21.53
N ASN A 108 -22.60 -6.63 -20.81
CA ASN A 108 -21.58 -7.51 -21.38
C ASN A 108 -22.10 -8.94 -21.70
N GLY A 109 -23.39 -9.21 -21.54
CA GLY A 109 -24.01 -10.50 -21.86
C GLY A 109 -23.70 -11.64 -20.88
N TYR A 110 -23.29 -11.31 -19.65
CA TYR A 110 -23.10 -12.30 -18.57
C TYR A 110 -24.41 -12.59 -17.80
N ASP A 111 -25.52 -11.93 -18.14
CA ASP A 111 -26.84 -12.15 -17.55
C ASP A 111 -27.31 -13.61 -17.61
N LYS A 112 -26.90 -14.35 -18.65
CA LYS A 112 -27.12 -15.81 -18.77
C LYS A 112 -26.56 -16.62 -17.59
N TYR A 113 -25.65 -16.05 -16.79
CA TYR A 113 -25.07 -16.69 -15.62
C TYR A 113 -25.79 -16.34 -14.30
N PHE A 114 -26.87 -15.54 -14.31
CA PHE A 114 -27.66 -15.33 -13.10
C PHE A 114 -28.16 -16.63 -12.47
N PRO A 115 -28.73 -17.61 -13.22
CA PRO A 115 -29.17 -18.86 -12.64
C PRO A 115 -28.08 -19.66 -11.93
N PRO A 116 -26.93 -19.99 -12.56
CA PRO A 116 -25.89 -20.76 -11.87
C PRO A 116 -25.22 -20.00 -10.73
N VAL A 117 -25.09 -18.66 -10.83
CA VAL A 117 -24.64 -17.82 -9.71
C VAL A 117 -25.58 -17.95 -8.52
N LEU A 118 -26.90 -17.83 -8.74
CA LEU A 118 -27.88 -17.92 -7.66
C LEU A 118 -27.94 -19.33 -7.06
N ASN A 119 -27.92 -20.37 -7.89
CA ASN A 119 -27.87 -21.76 -7.44
C ASN A 119 -26.62 -22.04 -6.61
N GLY A 120 -25.46 -21.50 -6.99
CA GLY A 120 -24.25 -21.57 -6.20
C GLY A 120 -24.36 -20.82 -4.87
N LEU A 121 -24.80 -19.55 -4.89
CA LEU A 121 -24.94 -18.74 -3.68
C LEU A 121 -25.97 -19.30 -2.69
N LYS A 122 -26.95 -20.10 -3.16
CA LYS A 122 -27.87 -20.86 -2.29
C LYS A 122 -27.13 -21.88 -1.41
N LEU A 123 -25.93 -22.34 -1.77
CA LEU A 123 -25.16 -23.30 -0.98
C LEU A 123 -24.50 -22.66 0.25
N LEU A 124 -24.14 -21.38 0.16
CA LEU A 124 -23.46 -20.68 1.26
C LEU A 124 -24.37 -20.50 2.49
N PRO A 125 -23.86 -20.64 3.73
CA PRO A 125 -24.66 -20.38 4.94
C PRO A 125 -25.20 -18.94 5.01
N ASN A 126 -24.40 -17.96 4.61
CA ASN A 126 -24.78 -16.54 4.63
C ASN A 126 -25.62 -16.18 3.39
N LYS A 127 -26.94 -16.09 3.56
CA LYS A 127 -27.89 -15.84 2.47
C LYS A 127 -27.94 -14.39 1.96
N LYS A 128 -27.23 -13.44 2.58
CA LYS A 128 -27.30 -12.01 2.18
C LYS A 128 -26.90 -11.77 0.73
N TYR A 129 -25.92 -12.50 0.21
CA TYR A 129 -25.46 -12.36 -1.17
C TYR A 129 -26.47 -12.94 -2.15
N TYR A 130 -27.01 -14.11 -1.85
CA TYR A 130 -28.11 -14.70 -2.60
C TYR A 130 -29.28 -13.72 -2.71
N GLU A 131 -29.74 -13.18 -1.58
CA GLU A 131 -30.86 -12.22 -1.56
C GLU A 131 -30.56 -10.92 -2.33
N LEU A 132 -29.30 -10.48 -2.33
CA LEU A 132 -28.89 -9.31 -3.10
C LEU A 132 -28.97 -9.58 -4.60
N VAL A 133 -28.35 -10.67 -5.07
CA VAL A 133 -28.35 -11.05 -6.48
C VAL A 133 -29.75 -11.42 -6.94
N GLU A 134 -30.55 -12.07 -6.10
CA GLU A 134 -31.95 -12.44 -6.36
C GLU A 134 -32.80 -11.19 -6.67
N LYS A 135 -32.65 -10.14 -5.85
CA LYS A 135 -33.33 -8.85 -6.09
C LYS A 135 -32.89 -8.18 -7.38
N VAL A 136 -31.62 -8.28 -7.76
CA VAL A 136 -31.12 -7.72 -9.02
C VAL A 136 -31.69 -8.51 -10.19
N TYR A 137 -31.64 -9.83 -10.12
CA TYR A 137 -32.15 -10.70 -11.17
C TYR A 137 -33.66 -10.53 -11.37
N PHE A 138 -34.42 -10.40 -10.28
CA PHE A 138 -35.84 -10.05 -10.38
C PHE A 138 -36.09 -8.74 -11.14
N ARG A 139 -35.30 -7.69 -10.86
CA ARG A 139 -35.42 -6.41 -11.59
C ARG A 139 -35.07 -6.56 -13.06
N TYR A 140 -34.06 -7.38 -13.37
CA TYR A 140 -33.67 -7.73 -14.73
C TYR A 140 -34.84 -8.41 -15.47
N LEU A 141 -35.42 -9.46 -14.90
CA LEU A 141 -36.56 -10.19 -15.48
C LEU A 141 -37.79 -9.31 -15.72
N LYS A 142 -38.00 -8.26 -14.90
CA LYS A 142 -39.10 -7.30 -15.08
C LYS A 142 -38.78 -6.15 -16.05
N GLY A 143 -37.64 -6.20 -16.75
CA GLY A 143 -37.22 -5.15 -17.69
C GLY A 143 -36.86 -3.81 -17.01
N ARG A 144 -36.57 -3.81 -15.70
CA ARG A 144 -36.31 -2.58 -14.92
C ARG A 144 -34.82 -2.26 -14.85
N LEU A 145 -34.12 -2.35 -15.99
CA LEU A 145 -32.66 -2.15 -16.09
C LEU A 145 -32.22 -0.77 -15.56
N SER A 146 -33.00 0.29 -15.83
CA SER A 146 -32.73 1.65 -15.32
C SER A 146 -32.70 1.76 -13.79
N THR A 147 -33.23 0.77 -13.08
CA THR A 147 -33.22 0.69 -11.60
C THR A 147 -32.06 -0.13 -11.04
N ILE A 148 -31.30 -0.79 -11.90
CA ILE A 148 -30.05 -1.50 -11.60
C ILE A 148 -28.93 -0.49 -11.88
N ASN A 149 -28.64 0.35 -10.89
CA ASN A 149 -27.60 1.39 -11.00
C ASN A 149 -26.24 0.83 -10.54
N GLN A 150 -25.21 1.07 -11.33
CA GLN A 150 -23.82 0.65 -11.14
C GLN A 150 -23.27 0.90 -9.73
N ASN A 151 -23.67 1.99 -9.05
CA ASN A 151 -23.05 2.45 -7.80
C ASN A 151 -23.93 2.38 -6.54
N ASN A 152 -25.19 1.95 -6.65
CA ASN A 152 -26.17 2.01 -5.55
C ASN A 152 -26.55 0.65 -4.94
N ILE A 153 -25.96 -0.44 -5.45
CA ILE A 153 -26.20 -1.79 -4.92
C ILE A 153 -25.07 -2.13 -3.94
N PRO A 154 -25.37 -2.59 -2.70
CA PRO A 154 -24.40 -2.75 -1.63
C PRO A 154 -23.38 -3.89 -1.81
N TYR A 155 -23.14 -4.37 -3.03
CA TYR A 155 -22.21 -5.46 -3.32
C TYR A 155 -20.80 -5.17 -2.80
N PHE A 156 -20.25 -4.00 -3.12
CA PHE A 156 -18.93 -3.53 -2.64
C PHE A 156 -18.82 -3.44 -1.10
N LYS A 157 -19.93 -3.33 -0.39
CA LYS A 157 -19.93 -3.28 1.08
C LYS A 157 -19.85 -4.67 1.70
N ILE A 158 -20.14 -5.71 0.92
CA ILE A 158 -20.29 -7.07 1.44
C ILE A 158 -19.34 -8.06 0.76
N ASN A 159 -18.78 -7.77 -0.41
CA ASN A 159 -17.90 -8.69 -1.17
C ASN A 159 -16.67 -9.15 -0.38
N ALA A 160 -16.06 -8.29 0.44
CA ALA A 160 -14.95 -8.68 1.31
C ALA A 160 -15.33 -9.80 2.31
N GLN A 161 -16.59 -9.83 2.77
CA GLN A 161 -17.09 -10.92 3.59
C GLN A 161 -17.47 -12.13 2.73
N LEU A 162 -17.94 -11.94 1.49
CA LEU A 162 -18.20 -13.03 0.55
C LEU A 162 -16.93 -13.84 0.28
N TYR A 163 -15.78 -13.17 0.09
CA TYR A 163 -14.49 -13.84 -0.10
C TYR A 163 -14.15 -14.79 1.06
N LYS A 164 -14.42 -14.36 2.30
CA LYS A 164 -14.23 -15.17 3.52
C LYS A 164 -15.23 -16.31 3.59
N ASP A 165 -16.50 -16.05 3.29
CA ASP A 165 -17.56 -17.03 3.37
C ASP A 165 -17.35 -18.16 2.33
N VAL A 166 -16.87 -17.81 1.12
CA VAL A 166 -16.49 -18.79 0.08
C VAL A 166 -15.23 -19.56 0.48
N GLU A 167 -14.19 -18.91 0.99
CA GLU A 167 -13.00 -19.62 1.49
C GLU A 167 -13.39 -20.63 2.57
N ALA A 168 -14.18 -20.21 3.57
CA ALA A 168 -14.63 -21.07 4.64
C ALA A 168 -15.42 -22.27 4.11
N PHE A 169 -16.32 -22.05 3.16
CA PHE A 169 -17.10 -23.10 2.51
C PHE A 169 -16.21 -24.10 1.75
N ILE A 170 -15.23 -23.63 0.98
CA ILE A 170 -14.26 -24.49 0.28
C ILE A 170 -13.45 -25.31 1.28
N ARG A 171 -12.96 -24.70 2.36
CA ARG A 171 -12.17 -25.40 3.38
C ARG A 171 -13.00 -26.44 4.13
N GLU A 172 -14.28 -26.17 4.39
CA GLU A 172 -15.22 -27.12 5.01
C GLU A 172 -15.45 -28.33 4.09
N HIS A 173 -15.75 -28.07 2.81
CA HIS A 173 -16.12 -29.05 1.78
C HIS A 173 -14.98 -29.38 0.81
N GLN A 174 -13.74 -29.39 1.28
CA GLN A 174 -12.52 -29.51 0.47
C GLN A 174 -12.59 -30.62 -0.57
N GLU A 175 -13.15 -31.77 -0.20
CA GLU A 175 -13.30 -32.95 -1.03
C GLU A 175 -14.12 -32.74 -2.30
N GLN A 176 -14.97 -31.70 -2.34
CA GLN A 176 -15.73 -31.31 -3.55
C GLN A 176 -14.91 -30.39 -4.46
N PHE A 177 -13.91 -29.68 -3.93
CA PHE A 177 -13.20 -28.63 -4.66
C PHE A 177 -11.84 -29.07 -5.17
N ILE A 178 -11.02 -29.71 -4.34
CA ILE A 178 -9.61 -29.97 -4.61
C ILE A 178 -9.21 -31.38 -4.20
N LYS A 179 -8.04 -31.82 -4.65
CA LYS A 179 -7.43 -33.05 -4.11
C LYS A 179 -7.22 -32.94 -2.59
N PRO A 180 -7.31 -34.04 -1.82
CA PRO A 180 -7.23 -33.99 -0.37
C PRO A 180 -5.92 -33.40 0.15
N ILE A 181 -6.03 -32.43 1.06
CA ILE A 181 -4.93 -31.87 1.87
C ILE A 181 -5.30 -32.06 3.36
N ASP A 182 -4.33 -32.45 4.19
CA ASP A 182 -4.56 -32.70 5.61
C ASP A 182 -4.77 -31.40 6.40
N LYS A 183 -6.03 -31.14 6.79
CA LYS A 183 -6.42 -29.96 7.56
C LYS A 183 -5.69 -29.81 8.92
N LYS A 184 -5.03 -30.86 9.42
CA LYS A 184 -4.35 -30.87 10.73
C LYS A 184 -2.84 -31.10 10.62
N TYR A 185 -2.28 -31.01 9.41
CA TYR A 185 -0.87 -31.25 9.17
C TYR A 185 0.02 -30.46 10.13
N THR A 186 1.11 -31.09 10.56
CA THR A 186 2.16 -30.47 11.37
C THR A 186 3.51 -30.92 10.82
N GLY A 187 4.33 -29.97 10.42
CA GLY A 187 5.64 -30.24 9.84
C GLY A 187 6.06 -29.15 8.87
N ARG A 188 7.19 -29.39 8.21
CA ARG A 188 7.71 -28.56 7.14
C ARG A 188 7.15 -29.05 5.80
N LEU A 189 6.61 -28.15 4.99
CA LEU A 189 6.16 -28.39 3.63
C LEU A 189 7.19 -27.81 2.68
N GLU A 190 7.50 -28.57 1.63
CA GLU A 190 8.23 -28.09 0.47
C GLU A 190 7.37 -28.36 -0.76
N TYR A 191 7.24 -27.37 -1.63
CA TYR A 191 6.51 -27.50 -2.88
C TYR A 191 7.31 -26.88 -4.01
N ARG A 192 7.54 -27.64 -5.08
CA ARG A 192 8.36 -27.21 -6.22
C ARG A 192 7.52 -27.23 -7.50
N THR A 193 7.48 -26.10 -8.19
CA THR A 193 6.78 -25.93 -9.47
C THR A 193 7.72 -25.25 -10.46
N GLY A 194 8.24 -26.01 -11.41
CA GLY A 194 9.28 -25.52 -12.33
C GLY A 194 10.53 -25.07 -11.56
N ASN A 195 10.92 -23.81 -11.74
CA ASN A 195 12.06 -23.20 -11.07
C ASN A 195 11.71 -22.51 -9.73
N ILE A 196 10.46 -22.62 -9.27
CA ILE A 196 9.99 -22.06 -8.01
C ILE A 196 10.02 -23.14 -6.94
N LEU A 197 10.65 -22.85 -5.79
CA LEU A 197 10.57 -23.65 -4.56
C LEU A 197 9.92 -22.80 -3.46
N GLU A 198 8.84 -23.30 -2.88
CA GLU A 198 8.19 -22.74 -1.70
C GLU A 198 8.39 -23.67 -0.50
N VAL A 199 8.72 -23.09 0.64
CA VAL A 199 8.89 -23.81 1.91
C VAL A 199 8.00 -23.15 2.95
N LEU A 200 7.24 -23.93 3.72
CA LEU A 200 6.39 -23.42 4.79
C LEU A 200 6.39 -24.34 6.01
N GLU A 201 6.52 -23.78 7.20
CA GLU A 201 6.25 -24.48 8.45
C GLU A 201 4.77 -24.37 8.85
N VAL A 202 4.15 -25.51 9.15
CA VAL A 202 2.74 -25.62 9.52
C VAL A 202 2.61 -26.35 10.84
N LYS A 203 1.73 -25.86 11.71
CA LYS A 203 1.39 -26.46 13.00
C LYS A 203 -0.11 -26.58 13.16
N LYS A 204 -0.61 -27.82 13.21
CA LYS A 204 -2.04 -28.16 13.31
C LYS A 204 -2.88 -27.46 12.24
N GLY A 205 -2.41 -27.47 11.00
CA GLY A 205 -3.09 -26.86 9.85
C GLY A 205 -3.01 -25.35 9.77
N VAL A 206 -2.13 -24.72 10.55
CA VAL A 206 -1.96 -23.26 10.59
C VAL A 206 -0.50 -22.91 10.30
N PRO A 207 -0.21 -21.93 9.43
CA PRO A 207 1.14 -21.41 9.22
C PRO A 207 1.78 -20.94 10.54
N GLU A 208 2.98 -21.41 10.85
CA GLU A 208 3.72 -21.10 12.07
C GLU A 208 5.22 -21.15 11.78
N GLY A 209 5.94 -20.05 11.93
CA GLY A 209 7.37 -20.00 11.59
C GLY A 209 7.62 -19.25 10.28
N LYS A 210 8.47 -19.77 9.41
CA LYS A 210 8.82 -19.12 8.14
C LYS A 210 8.15 -19.77 6.94
N TYR A 211 7.69 -18.92 6.03
CA TYR A 211 7.54 -19.21 4.62
C TYR A 211 8.72 -18.61 3.87
N GLU A 212 9.26 -19.35 2.91
CA GLU A 212 10.33 -18.90 2.04
C GLU A 212 10.02 -19.27 0.60
N LYS A 213 10.28 -18.34 -0.32
CA LYS A 213 10.16 -18.55 -1.75
C LYS A 213 11.51 -18.35 -2.43
N TYR A 214 11.86 -19.31 -3.27
CA TYR A 214 13.06 -19.30 -4.10
C TYR A 214 12.67 -19.39 -5.57
N VAL A 215 13.35 -18.62 -6.42
CA VAL A 215 13.25 -18.67 -7.88
C VAL A 215 14.65 -18.87 -8.42
N ASP A 216 14.87 -19.93 -9.21
CA ASP A 216 16.21 -20.33 -9.68
C ASP A 216 17.21 -20.47 -8.51
N ASP A 217 16.74 -21.06 -7.41
CA ASP A 217 17.46 -21.25 -6.14
C ASP A 217 17.91 -19.94 -5.44
N VAL A 218 17.45 -18.77 -5.91
CA VAL A 218 17.65 -17.48 -5.26
C VAL A 218 16.41 -17.12 -4.43
N LYS A 219 16.61 -16.81 -3.14
CA LYS A 219 15.53 -16.36 -2.26
C LYS A 219 14.95 -15.04 -2.79
N VAL A 220 13.64 -14.98 -2.97
CA VAL A 220 12.91 -13.78 -3.43
C VAL A 220 11.94 -13.23 -2.38
N GLU A 221 11.49 -14.07 -1.46
CA GLU A 221 10.50 -13.71 -0.44
C GLU A 221 10.68 -14.55 0.82
N GLU A 222 10.48 -13.93 1.99
CA GLU A 222 10.39 -14.59 3.29
C GLU A 222 9.23 -13.97 4.07
N ILE A 223 8.29 -14.78 4.56
CA ILE A 223 7.17 -14.33 5.38
C ILE A 223 7.23 -15.06 6.71
N VAL A 224 7.08 -14.33 7.81
CA VAL A 224 7.05 -14.90 9.16
C VAL A 224 5.62 -14.96 9.65
N TYR A 225 5.18 -16.13 10.09
CA TYR A 225 3.87 -16.39 10.65
C TYR A 225 3.95 -16.70 12.15
N ARG A 226 2.98 -16.18 12.90
CA ARG A 226 2.73 -16.52 14.30
C ARG A 226 1.24 -16.80 14.49
N LYS A 227 0.91 -18.04 14.85
CA LYS A 227 -0.47 -18.53 14.99
C LYS A 227 -1.34 -18.23 13.77
N GLY A 228 -0.78 -18.44 12.57
CA GLY A 228 -1.47 -18.20 11.29
C GLY A 228 -1.52 -16.75 10.84
N LYS A 229 -1.01 -15.80 11.64
CA LYS A 229 -0.95 -14.40 11.26
C LYS A 229 0.43 -14.06 10.72
N GLN A 230 0.47 -13.44 9.56
CA GLN A 230 1.70 -12.82 9.04
C GLN A 230 2.11 -11.69 9.98
N VAL A 231 3.34 -11.75 10.49
CA VAL A 231 3.92 -10.75 11.40
C VAL A 231 5.12 -10.03 10.78
N ALA A 232 5.72 -10.60 9.74
CA ALA A 232 6.75 -9.94 8.94
C ALA A 232 6.79 -10.50 7.51
N GLU A 233 7.27 -9.69 6.58
CA GLU A 233 7.54 -10.05 5.19
C GLU A 233 8.82 -9.34 4.75
N LYS A 234 9.67 -10.05 4.03
CA LYS A 234 10.94 -9.55 3.49
C LYS A 234 11.04 -9.94 2.03
N LYS A 235 11.30 -8.94 1.19
CA LYS A 235 11.47 -9.11 -0.26
C LYS A 235 12.92 -8.97 -0.63
N PHE A 236 13.35 -9.82 -1.56
CA PHE A 236 14.73 -9.92 -1.99
C PHE A 236 14.84 -9.66 -3.48
N LYS A 237 15.93 -9.02 -3.89
CA LYS A 237 16.34 -8.84 -5.26
C LYS A 237 17.76 -9.37 -5.38
N GLU A 238 17.98 -10.34 -6.27
CA GLU A 238 19.28 -11.00 -6.45
C GLU A 238 19.83 -11.58 -5.12
N GLY A 239 18.94 -12.11 -4.28
CA GLY A 239 19.28 -12.70 -2.97
C GLY A 239 19.54 -11.69 -1.85
N LEU A 240 19.51 -10.39 -2.14
CA LEU A 240 19.69 -9.33 -1.15
C LEU A 240 18.35 -8.70 -0.76
N PRO A 241 18.09 -8.46 0.54
CA PRO A 241 16.85 -7.82 0.96
C PRO A 241 16.81 -6.38 0.46
N TYR A 242 15.67 -5.96 -0.10
CA TYR A 242 15.45 -4.55 -0.49
C TYR A 242 14.28 -3.92 0.25
N GLU A 243 13.37 -4.72 0.81
CA GLU A 243 12.22 -4.26 1.59
C GLU A 243 11.86 -5.27 2.67
N GLU A 244 11.54 -4.79 3.87
CA GLU A 244 11.00 -5.58 4.99
C GLU A 244 9.81 -4.83 5.60
N THR A 245 8.67 -5.51 5.75
CA THR A 245 7.55 -5.05 6.54
C THR A 245 7.41 -5.94 7.78
N ARG A 246 7.11 -5.36 8.93
CA ARG A 246 6.83 -6.15 10.14
C ARG A 246 5.94 -5.41 11.12
N SER A 247 5.21 -6.16 11.91
CA SER A 247 4.38 -5.62 12.99
C SER A 247 4.98 -5.97 14.35
N ASP A 248 4.96 -5.00 15.26
CA ASP A 248 5.34 -5.21 16.65
C ASP A 248 4.09 -5.19 17.54
N ASP A 249 3.95 -6.23 18.36
CA ASP A 249 2.82 -6.44 19.29
C ASP A 249 2.97 -5.62 20.59
N THR A 250 3.74 -4.51 20.58
CA THR A 250 3.85 -3.60 21.71
C THR A 250 2.55 -2.82 21.94
N VAL A 251 2.45 -2.09 23.07
CA VAL A 251 1.26 -1.32 23.49
C VAL A 251 0.69 -0.42 22.38
N LYS A 252 1.54 0.05 21.44
CA LYS A 252 1.15 0.95 20.34
C LYS A 252 0.87 0.24 19.01
N ASN A 253 1.02 -1.08 18.90
CA ASN A 253 0.90 -1.86 17.66
C ASN A 253 1.50 -1.14 16.44
N MET A 254 2.84 -1.17 16.32
CA MET A 254 3.53 -0.45 15.26
C MET A 254 3.76 -1.32 14.04
N GLU A 255 3.47 -0.77 12.87
CA GLU A 255 3.93 -1.29 11.59
C GLU A 255 5.25 -0.62 11.21
N HIS A 256 6.22 -1.45 10.84
CA HIS A 256 7.51 -1.02 10.34
C HIS A 256 7.63 -1.36 8.86
N THR A 257 8.14 -0.40 8.08
CA THR A 257 8.58 -0.61 6.70
C THR A 257 10.04 -0.19 6.59
N LEU A 258 10.92 -1.13 6.31
CA LEU A 258 12.34 -0.93 6.13
C LEU A 258 12.65 -1.10 4.64
N LYS A 259 13.50 -0.23 4.09
CA LYS A 259 14.06 -0.37 2.74
C LYS A 259 15.56 -0.37 2.82
N TYR A 260 16.22 -1.09 1.92
CA TYR A 260 17.66 -1.30 1.96
C TYR A 260 18.33 -0.90 0.66
N TYR A 261 19.53 -0.37 0.78
CA TYR A 261 20.46 -0.20 -0.33
C TYR A 261 21.00 -1.55 -0.83
N PRO A 262 21.53 -1.62 -2.07
CA PRO A 262 22.15 -2.84 -2.58
C PRO A 262 23.34 -3.35 -1.75
N ASN A 263 24.00 -2.49 -0.97
CA ASN A 263 25.07 -2.88 -0.06
C ASN A 263 24.55 -3.47 1.28
N GLY A 264 23.24 -3.65 1.43
CA GLY A 264 22.58 -4.18 2.61
C GLY A 264 22.35 -3.16 3.73
N GLN A 265 22.83 -1.92 3.60
CA GLN A 265 22.56 -0.87 4.56
C GLN A 265 21.11 -0.40 4.48
N LEU A 266 20.57 0.03 5.61
CA LEU A 266 19.22 0.58 5.67
C LEU A 266 19.18 1.88 4.86
N GLU A 267 18.20 2.01 3.97
CA GLU A 267 17.92 3.23 3.21
C GLU A 267 16.87 4.07 3.95
N SER A 268 15.81 3.42 4.44
CA SER A 268 14.77 4.08 5.20
C SER A 268 14.06 3.15 6.16
N HIS A 269 13.51 3.73 7.23
CA HIS A 269 12.67 3.05 8.21
C HIS A 269 11.46 3.91 8.50
N THR A 270 10.28 3.46 8.06
CA THR A 270 9.00 4.06 8.41
C THR A 270 8.38 3.27 9.55
N LYS A 271 7.86 3.95 10.57
CA LYS A 271 7.13 3.38 11.71
C LYS A 271 5.78 4.07 11.76
N LYS A 272 4.70 3.31 11.73
CA LYS A 272 3.34 3.83 11.78
C LYS A 272 2.60 3.19 12.94
N ILE A 273 1.96 4.01 13.76
CA ILE A 273 1.03 3.52 14.79
C ILE A 273 -0.24 3.05 14.07
N VAL A 274 -0.57 1.76 14.20
CA VAL A 274 -1.79 1.19 13.61
C VAL A 274 -2.96 1.34 14.56
N LYS A 275 -2.70 1.18 15.86
CA LYS A 275 -3.71 1.28 16.91
C LYS A 275 -3.08 1.49 18.27
N ASP A 276 -3.40 2.61 18.90
CA ASP A 276 -3.14 2.85 20.32
C ASP A 276 -4.45 3.22 21.05
N SER A 277 -4.36 3.45 22.37
CA SER A 277 -5.50 3.86 23.19
C SER A 277 -6.05 5.25 22.86
N TYR A 278 -5.31 6.05 22.10
CA TYR A 278 -5.61 7.44 21.78
C TYR A 278 -5.97 7.65 20.30
N ASN A 279 -5.98 6.57 19.52
CA ASN A 279 -6.16 6.54 18.08
C ASN A 279 -5.21 7.51 17.33
N SER A 280 -3.96 7.60 17.79
CA SER A 280 -2.97 8.51 17.19
C SER A 280 -2.52 7.99 15.81
N ASN A 281 -2.39 8.90 14.85
CA ASN A 281 -1.92 8.60 13.49
C ASN A 281 -0.44 9.00 13.33
N MET A 282 0.39 8.80 14.36
CA MET A 282 1.79 9.24 14.29
C MET A 282 2.59 8.35 13.32
N VAL A 283 3.32 9.01 12.42
CA VAL A 283 4.28 8.39 11.50
C VAL A 283 5.67 8.91 11.81
N PHE A 284 6.60 7.99 12.03
CA PHE A 284 8.02 8.27 12.15
C PHE A 284 8.71 7.75 10.89
N LYS A 285 9.62 8.54 10.32
CA LYS A 285 10.43 8.09 9.18
C LYS A 285 11.87 8.48 9.41
N ASP A 286 12.75 7.49 9.38
CA ASP A 286 14.18 7.69 9.34
C ASP A 286 14.65 7.40 7.90
N ARG A 287 15.56 8.23 7.37
CA ARG A 287 16.29 7.98 6.11
C ARG A 287 17.77 7.97 6.43
N PHE A 288 18.54 7.19 5.69
CA PHE A 288 19.96 6.98 5.92
C PHE A 288 20.75 7.24 4.64
N TYR A 289 22.04 7.48 4.79
CA TYR A 289 23.02 7.38 3.72
C TYR A 289 23.37 5.90 3.49
N ASP A 290 23.97 5.58 2.35
CA ASP A 290 24.48 4.23 2.06
C ASP A 290 25.64 3.81 2.96
N THR A 291 26.21 4.75 3.74
CA THR A 291 27.15 4.52 4.84
C THR A 291 26.49 4.00 6.11
N GLY A 292 25.14 4.00 6.19
CA GLY A 292 24.37 3.66 7.39
C GLY A 292 24.16 4.83 8.37
N ILE A 293 24.74 6.00 8.09
CA ILE A 293 24.54 7.21 8.90
C ILE A 293 23.16 7.80 8.62
N ILE A 294 22.49 8.29 9.66
CA ILE A 294 21.18 8.90 9.51
C ILE A 294 21.27 10.16 8.66
N LYS A 295 20.41 10.28 7.65
CA LYS A 295 20.32 11.40 6.71
C LYS A 295 19.21 12.36 7.12
N ALA A 296 18.07 11.82 7.53
CA ALA A 296 16.94 12.63 7.98
C ALA A 296 15.99 11.85 8.90
N GLN A 297 15.37 12.55 9.83
CA GLN A 297 14.29 12.06 10.66
C GLN A 297 13.05 12.92 10.46
N TYR A 298 11.90 12.27 10.38
CA TYR A 298 10.60 12.88 10.25
C TYR A 298 9.68 12.31 11.32
N TRP A 299 8.94 13.14 12.02
CA TRP A 299 7.88 12.68 12.92
C TRP A 299 6.75 13.69 13.00
N GLU A 300 5.53 13.20 13.14
CA GLU A 300 4.35 14.02 13.41
C GLU A 300 4.06 14.03 14.91
N ASP A 301 3.88 15.20 15.50
CA ASP A 301 3.49 15.35 16.91
C ASP A 301 1.96 15.34 17.10
N GLU A 302 1.51 15.39 18.36
CA GLU A 302 0.09 15.42 18.73
C GLU A 302 -0.66 16.68 18.23
N THR A 303 0.07 17.69 17.75
CA THR A 303 -0.48 18.95 17.23
C THR A 303 -0.51 19.01 15.70
N GLU A 304 -0.34 17.85 15.04
CA GLU A 304 -0.27 17.70 13.58
C GLU A 304 0.88 18.50 12.95
N LYS A 305 1.95 18.76 13.72
CA LYS A 305 3.18 19.34 13.19
C LYS A 305 4.13 18.24 12.76
N ILE A 306 4.64 18.37 11.55
CA ILE A 306 5.69 17.50 11.03
C ILE A 306 7.03 18.15 11.37
N HIS A 307 7.82 17.45 12.16
CA HIS A 307 9.18 17.80 12.47
C HIS A 307 10.13 17.12 11.49
N ILE A 308 11.13 17.86 11.01
CA ILE A 308 12.13 17.35 10.07
C ILE A 308 13.50 17.71 10.61
N LYS A 309 14.31 16.70 10.93
CA LYS A 309 15.71 16.87 11.34
C LYS A 309 16.61 16.27 10.27
N ARG A 310 17.55 17.05 9.73
CA ARG A 310 18.49 16.61 8.68
C ARG A 310 19.90 16.52 9.21
N TYR A 311 20.72 15.68 8.59
CA TYR A 311 22.06 15.35 9.04
C TYR A 311 23.04 15.32 7.87
N PHE A 312 24.30 15.64 8.17
CA PHE A 312 25.43 15.39 7.27
C PHE A 312 25.80 13.90 7.26
N ASP A 313 26.63 13.52 6.30
CA ASP A 313 27.15 12.16 6.15
C ASP A 313 28.19 11.78 7.21
N ASP A 314 28.61 12.73 8.06
CA ASP A 314 29.40 12.49 9.28
C ASP A 314 28.52 12.34 10.54
N GLY A 315 27.20 12.49 10.42
CA GLY A 315 26.23 12.38 11.50
C GLY A 315 25.96 13.66 12.28
N GLN A 316 26.61 14.79 11.95
CA GLN A 316 26.30 16.08 12.56
C GLN A 316 24.93 16.58 12.09
N ILE A 317 24.22 17.30 12.97
CA ILE A 317 22.89 17.79 12.63
C ILE A 317 23.05 18.99 11.68
N ARG A 318 22.39 18.91 10.53
CA ARG A 318 22.43 19.94 9.48
C ARG A 318 21.34 20.99 9.64
N SER A 319 20.11 20.58 9.93
CA SER A 319 18.98 21.52 10.08
C SER A 319 17.80 20.90 10.83
N TYR A 320 16.94 21.76 11.36
CA TYR A 320 15.66 21.37 11.96
C TYR A 320 14.54 22.28 11.47
N HIS A 321 13.45 21.67 11.00
CA HIS A 321 12.27 22.37 10.50
C HIS A 321 11.01 21.83 11.15
N THR A 322 10.00 22.69 11.23
CA THR A 322 8.62 22.28 11.57
C THR A 322 7.66 22.75 10.47
N LEU A 323 6.76 21.87 10.08
CA LEU A 323 5.68 22.14 9.13
C LEU A 323 4.35 21.95 9.87
N LYS A 324 3.45 22.92 9.77
CA LYS A 324 2.07 22.75 10.24
C LYS A 324 1.21 22.24 9.09
N LYS A 325 0.49 21.14 9.31
CA LYS A 325 -0.55 20.67 8.39
C LYS A 325 -1.72 21.65 8.47
N ILE A 326 -2.03 22.35 7.38
CA ILE A 326 -3.25 23.15 7.26
C ILE A 326 -4.11 22.44 6.21
N GLU A 327 -5.37 22.16 6.54
CA GLU A 327 -6.33 21.58 5.61
C GLU A 327 -6.44 22.48 4.36
N ASN A 328 -6.30 21.86 3.18
CA ASN A 328 -6.24 22.46 1.84
C ASN A 328 -4.89 23.06 1.43
N GLU A 329 -4.11 22.24 0.73
CA GLU A 329 -3.15 22.60 -0.33
C GLU A 329 -2.34 23.90 -0.13
N ARG A 330 -1.30 23.81 0.70
CA ARG A 330 0.08 24.33 0.52
C ARG A 330 0.72 24.39 1.90
N PHE A 331 1.82 23.68 2.09
CA PHE A 331 2.64 23.71 3.30
C PHE A 331 3.07 25.16 3.58
N ASN A 332 2.32 25.89 4.41
CA ASN A 332 2.60 27.29 4.69
C ASN A 332 3.34 27.42 6.03
N LYS A 333 4.51 28.05 5.91
CA LYS A 333 5.47 28.45 6.96
C LYS A 333 6.31 27.29 7.52
N LEU A 334 7.43 27.04 6.85
CA LEU A 334 8.61 26.44 7.46
C LEU A 334 9.11 27.42 8.54
N SER A 335 9.02 27.04 9.82
CA SER A 335 9.94 27.61 10.80
C SER A 335 11.25 26.83 10.66
N GLU A 336 12.22 27.43 9.98
CA GLU A 336 13.57 26.92 9.90
C GLU A 336 14.35 27.42 11.12
N TYR A 337 14.87 26.47 11.90
CA TYR A 337 15.78 26.78 12.99
C TYR A 337 17.19 26.45 12.51
N LEU A 338 18.03 27.48 12.44
CA LEU A 338 19.46 27.31 12.15
C LEU A 338 20.14 26.67 13.36
N ILE A 339 21.05 25.75 13.11
CA ILE A 339 21.85 25.12 14.16
C ILE A 339 23.09 25.99 14.33
N CYS A 340 23.24 26.56 15.51
CA CYS A 340 24.31 27.48 15.85
C CYS A 340 25.36 26.75 16.69
N PHE A 341 26.58 27.26 16.72
CA PHE A 341 27.66 26.75 17.55
C PHE A 341 28.07 27.83 18.54
N ASP A 342 28.30 27.44 19.79
CA ASP A 342 28.87 28.35 20.76
C ASP A 342 30.38 28.59 20.50
N GLU A 343 30.98 29.44 21.33
CA GLU A 343 32.41 29.77 21.29
C GLU A 343 33.36 28.57 21.41
N ASN A 344 32.87 27.43 21.93
CA ASN A 344 33.60 26.17 22.06
C ASN A 344 33.26 25.16 20.96
N ARG A 345 32.55 25.59 19.91
CA ARG A 345 32.01 24.74 18.83
C ARG A 345 31.00 23.69 19.29
N LYS A 346 30.35 23.89 20.44
CA LYS A 346 29.27 23.02 20.89
C LYS A 346 27.97 23.45 20.21
N GLU A 347 27.24 22.48 19.66
CA GLU A 347 25.93 22.70 19.05
C GLU A 347 24.95 23.33 20.06
N THR A 348 24.30 24.41 19.65
CA THR A 348 23.28 25.13 20.40
C THR A 348 22.18 25.61 19.45
N LEU A 349 20.94 25.57 19.92
CA LEU A 349 19.78 26.02 19.14
C LEU A 349 19.46 27.51 19.40
N ILE A 350 20.15 28.17 20.33
CA ILE A 350 19.66 29.43 20.91
C ILE A 350 20.50 30.65 20.49
N ASN A 351 21.80 30.67 20.82
CA ASN A 351 22.71 31.80 20.57
C ASN A 351 24.09 31.28 20.13
N GLY A 352 24.77 31.97 19.20
CA GLY A 352 26.12 31.63 18.75
C GLY A 352 26.35 31.84 17.25
N ASN A 353 27.48 31.40 16.72
CA ASN A 353 27.76 31.44 15.29
C ASN A 353 27.26 30.16 14.62
N GLY A 354 26.28 30.27 13.73
CA GLY A 354 25.81 29.17 12.89
C GLY A 354 26.48 29.13 11.53
N ILE A 355 26.61 27.93 10.97
CA ILE A 355 26.94 27.74 9.56
C ILE A 355 25.74 27.04 8.90
N PHE A 356 25.08 27.72 7.96
CA PHE A 356 24.02 27.14 7.15
C PHE A 356 24.54 26.80 5.76
N TYR A 357 24.15 25.66 5.20
CA TYR A 357 24.49 25.29 3.83
C TYR A 357 23.23 25.17 2.98
N ASP A 358 23.15 26.02 1.96
CA ASP A 358 22.07 26.03 0.98
C ASP A 358 22.50 25.39 -0.34
N TYR A 359 21.55 24.77 -1.02
CA TYR A 359 21.76 24.11 -2.30
C TYR A 359 20.70 24.62 -3.26
N ASP A 360 21.13 25.34 -4.29
CA ASP A 360 20.22 25.69 -5.38
C ASP A 360 20.14 24.51 -6.36
N PHE A 361 18.97 23.86 -6.42
CA PHE A 361 18.68 22.79 -7.37
C PHE A 361 18.14 23.44 -8.65
N LYS A 362 19.03 23.80 -9.57
CA LYS A 362 18.59 24.12 -10.94
C LYS A 362 18.47 22.82 -11.73
N GLU A 363 17.23 22.45 -12.03
CA GLU A 363 16.81 21.15 -12.59
C GLU A 363 17.43 20.75 -13.93
N GLU A 364 18.21 21.60 -14.60
CA GLU A 364 18.59 21.31 -16.00
C GLU A 364 20.07 21.26 -16.34
N ASN A 365 21.01 21.59 -15.45
CA ASN A 365 22.44 21.41 -15.76
C ASN A 365 23.29 21.19 -14.51
N SER A 366 24.04 20.09 -14.51
CA SER A 366 24.86 19.52 -13.45
C SER A 366 26.01 20.41 -12.94
N ARG A 367 25.68 21.50 -12.26
CA ARG A 367 26.59 22.24 -11.39
C ARG A 367 25.92 22.50 -10.05
N PHE A 368 26.34 21.76 -9.04
CA PHE A 368 26.03 22.07 -7.64
C PHE A 368 26.68 23.41 -7.30
N SER A 369 25.88 24.44 -7.02
CA SER A 369 26.39 25.62 -6.34
C SER A 369 26.24 25.39 -4.84
N PHE A 370 27.36 25.25 -4.15
CA PHE A 370 27.40 25.10 -2.70
C PHE A 370 27.38 26.48 -2.07
N TYR A 371 26.30 26.80 -1.36
CA TYR A 371 26.26 28.02 -0.58
C TYR A 371 26.54 27.69 0.89
N SER A 372 27.44 28.41 1.54
CA SER A 372 27.60 28.37 3.00
C SER A 372 27.42 29.76 3.58
N TYR A 373 26.71 29.87 4.69
CA TYR A 373 26.44 31.14 5.35
C TYR A 373 26.94 31.05 6.78
N VAL A 374 27.85 31.92 7.16
CA VAL A 374 28.25 32.13 8.55
C VAL A 374 27.33 33.20 9.12
N VAL A 375 26.53 32.87 10.12
CA VAL A 375 25.49 33.75 10.67
C VAL A 375 25.65 33.83 12.18
N ASN A 376 25.57 35.03 12.75
CA ASN A 376 25.41 35.16 14.19
C ASN A 376 23.93 35.02 14.56
N CYS A 377 23.63 34.19 15.56
CA CYS A 377 22.27 33.84 15.99
C CYS A 377 21.97 34.45 17.37
N GLU A 378 20.80 35.08 17.52
CA GLU A 378 20.23 35.44 18.82
C GLU A 378 18.77 35.00 18.89
N ASN A 379 18.42 34.21 19.92
CA ASN A 379 17.06 33.67 20.12
C ASN A 379 16.48 33.04 18.85
N TYR A 380 17.20 32.08 18.26
CA TYR A 380 16.82 31.33 17.05
C TYR A 380 16.81 32.14 15.74
N LEU A 381 17.15 33.42 15.76
CA LEU A 381 17.05 34.31 14.61
C LEU A 381 18.43 34.87 14.23
N SER A 382 18.66 35.07 12.93
CA SER A 382 19.85 35.78 12.44
C SER A 382 19.92 37.17 13.06
N ASN A 383 21.01 37.50 13.73
CA ASN A 383 21.21 38.79 14.37
C ASN A 383 22.66 39.25 14.19
N GLY A 384 22.84 40.42 13.59
CA GLY A 384 24.14 40.93 13.17
C GLY A 384 24.53 40.49 11.76
N GLU A 385 25.84 40.39 11.54
CA GLU A 385 26.41 40.13 10.22
C GLU A 385 26.30 38.65 9.82
N SER A 386 25.97 38.43 8.55
CA SER A 386 25.92 37.13 7.89
C SER A 386 26.81 37.17 6.65
N ILE A 387 27.64 36.15 6.47
CA ILE A 387 28.60 36.04 5.37
C ILE A 387 28.29 34.81 4.55
N GLY A 388 27.95 34.99 3.28
CA GLY A 388 27.69 33.93 2.31
C GLY A 388 28.91 33.63 1.45
N TYR A 389 29.20 32.34 1.26
CA TYR A 389 30.16 31.79 0.30
C TYR A 389 29.43 30.96 -0.75
N GLN A 390 29.81 31.07 -2.02
CA GLN A 390 29.34 30.25 -3.14
C GLN A 390 30.55 29.50 -3.70
N ASN A 391 30.51 28.16 -3.67
CA ASN A 391 31.62 27.30 -4.06
C ASN A 391 32.96 27.69 -3.39
N GLY A 392 32.89 28.09 -2.10
CA GLY A 392 34.06 28.51 -1.32
C GLY A 392 34.52 29.95 -1.54
N LYS A 393 33.92 30.71 -2.46
CA LYS A 393 34.21 32.13 -2.69
C LYS A 393 33.19 33.02 -1.99
N LEU A 394 33.64 34.12 -1.38
CA LEU A 394 32.75 35.13 -0.82
C LEU A 394 31.84 35.68 -1.93
N TRP A 395 30.52 35.57 -1.75
CA TRP A 395 29.54 36.08 -2.73
C TRP A 395 28.58 37.09 -2.10
N LEU A 396 28.43 37.08 -0.77
CA LEU A 396 27.42 37.86 -0.10
C LEU A 396 27.81 38.24 1.32
N LYS A 397 27.42 39.44 1.73
CA LYS A 397 27.42 39.89 3.12
C LYS A 397 26.10 40.57 3.41
N ARG A 398 25.41 40.18 4.50
CA ARG A 398 24.12 40.76 4.90
C ARG A 398 24.12 41.11 6.37
N THR A 399 23.27 42.06 6.76
CA THR A 399 23.09 42.43 8.16
C THR A 399 21.64 42.20 8.56
N PHE A 400 21.44 41.61 9.75
CA PHE A 400 20.12 41.28 10.28
C PHE A 400 19.92 41.88 11.68
N ILE A 401 18.67 42.24 12.00
CA ILE A 401 18.21 42.50 13.36
C ILE A 401 16.99 41.63 13.62
N ASN A 402 17.04 40.76 14.63
CA ASN A 402 15.94 39.85 15.01
C ASN A 402 15.37 39.06 13.82
N GLY A 403 16.24 38.50 12.97
CA GLY A 403 15.87 37.67 11.82
C GLY A 403 15.41 38.46 10.59
N ILE A 404 15.47 39.79 10.64
CA ILE A 404 15.00 40.68 9.57
C ILE A 404 16.19 41.44 8.99
N GLU A 405 16.34 41.47 7.66
CA GLU A 405 17.42 42.23 7.00
C GLU A 405 17.36 43.72 7.38
N HIS A 406 18.46 44.25 7.89
CA HIS A 406 18.55 45.62 8.38
C HIS A 406 20.02 46.08 8.30
N GLY A 407 20.28 47.16 7.56
CA GLY A 407 21.61 47.66 7.25
C GLY A 407 22.02 47.40 5.80
N LEU A 408 23.33 47.23 5.57
CA LEU A 408 23.88 47.04 4.23
C LEU A 408 23.97 45.55 3.87
N ASN A 409 23.54 45.24 2.65
CA ASN A 409 23.75 43.98 1.97
C ASN A 409 24.72 44.21 0.79
N ILE A 410 25.80 43.44 0.74
CA ILE A 410 26.88 43.55 -0.25
C ILE A 410 26.97 42.24 -1.03
N GLU A 411 26.82 42.32 -2.35
CA GLU A 411 27.03 41.22 -3.30
C GLU A 411 28.42 41.35 -3.94
N TYR A 412 29.13 40.24 -4.10
CA TYR A 412 30.49 40.19 -4.65
C TYR A 412 30.52 39.41 -5.96
N ASP A 413 31.31 39.89 -6.91
CA ASP A 413 31.58 39.20 -8.18
C ASP A 413 32.51 37.98 -7.99
N ASP A 414 32.71 37.18 -9.05
CA ASP A 414 33.57 35.98 -9.04
C ASP A 414 35.05 36.25 -8.68
N ASN A 415 35.47 37.52 -8.72
CA ASN A 415 36.81 37.98 -8.38
C ASN A 415 36.89 38.59 -6.95
N GLY A 416 35.77 38.59 -6.22
CA GLY A 416 35.68 39.13 -4.86
C GLY A 416 35.55 40.65 -4.79
N ASN A 417 35.23 41.34 -5.90
CA ASN A 417 34.94 42.77 -5.86
C ASN A 417 33.47 43.01 -5.58
N GLU A 418 33.16 44.09 -4.87
CA GLU A 418 31.77 44.53 -4.66
C GLU A 418 31.08 44.81 -6.00
N GLU A 419 30.05 44.04 -6.29
CA GLU A 419 29.19 44.16 -7.46
C GLU A 419 28.00 45.08 -7.15
N ALA A 420 27.38 44.88 -5.99
CA ALA A 420 26.25 45.70 -5.53
C ALA A 420 26.27 45.90 -4.02
N ILE A 421 25.83 47.08 -3.58
CA ILE A 421 25.55 47.42 -2.18
C ILE A 421 24.13 47.97 -2.11
N ARG A 422 23.30 47.33 -1.29
CA ARG A 422 21.89 47.67 -1.09
C ARG A 422 21.63 47.92 0.39
N GLU A 423 20.83 48.94 0.68
CA GLU A 423 20.46 49.29 2.05
C GLU A 423 19.03 48.82 2.34
N TYR A 424 18.85 48.20 3.50
CA TYR A 424 17.58 47.70 3.99
C TYR A 424 17.28 48.26 5.37
N GLU A 425 16.02 48.56 5.65
CA GLU A 425 15.55 48.95 6.97
C GLU A 425 14.32 48.12 7.33
N SER A 426 14.46 47.30 8.38
CA SER A 426 13.38 46.45 8.88
C SER A 426 12.77 45.55 7.79
N GLY A 427 13.63 44.97 6.96
CA GLY A 427 13.29 44.03 5.89
C GLY A 427 12.83 44.70 4.60
N LYS A 428 12.77 46.02 4.57
CA LYS A 428 12.37 46.79 3.39
C LYS A 428 13.60 47.36 2.70
N PHE A 429 13.67 47.16 1.39
CA PHE A 429 14.67 47.80 0.56
C PHE A 429 14.50 49.32 0.61
N VAL A 430 15.57 50.03 0.92
CA VAL A 430 15.62 51.49 1.01
C VAL A 430 16.20 52.07 -0.26
N ARG A 431 17.42 51.67 -0.64
CA ARG A 431 18.11 52.18 -1.83
C ARG A 431 19.26 51.28 -2.28
N VAL A 432 19.70 51.49 -3.52
CA VAL A 432 21.01 51.03 -4.01
C VAL A 432 22.05 52.08 -3.65
N VAL A 433 23.08 51.69 -2.90
CA VAL A 433 24.22 52.54 -2.54
C VAL A 433 25.29 52.50 -3.63
N LYS A 434 25.47 51.32 -4.25
CA LYS A 434 26.43 51.09 -5.33
C LYS A 434 25.94 49.92 -6.19
N GLN A 435 26.08 50.03 -7.50
CA GLN A 435 25.83 48.94 -8.45
C GLN A 435 26.74 49.14 -9.65
N LYS A 436 27.48 48.10 -10.02
CA LYS A 436 28.39 48.10 -11.17
C LYS A 436 27.66 47.90 -12.49
#